data_AF-A0A1H7XVH4-F1
#
_entry.id   AF-A0A1H7XVH4-F1
#
_cell.length_a   1.000
_cell.length_b   1.000
_cell.length_c   1.000
_cell.angle_alpha   90.00
_cell.angle_beta   90.00
_cell.angle_gamma   90.00
#
_symmetry.space_group_name_H-M   'P 1'
#
loop_
_entity.id
_entity.type
_entity.pdbx_description
1 polymer ?
#
loop_
_entity_poly.entity_id
_entity_poly.type
_entity_poly.pdbx_seq_one_letter_code
_entity_poly.pdbx_strand_id
1 'polypeptide(L)'
;MRKWCDSIAQKHCSIHGIRKAGATTAAVNAASERELMATFGWESPKQAAIYMKTANWRRVTPFGVAKIALSKGGKANKIVPASEGVETQRDNKAENRKEIGA
;
A
#
# COMPACT_ATOMS: atom_id res chain seq x y z
N MET A 1 13.31 -22.46 -1.52
CA MET A 1 12.92 -21.09 -1.10
C MET A 1 13.74 -20.58 0.09
N ARG A 2 13.77 -21.26 1.25
CA ARG A 2 14.47 -20.78 2.47
C ARG A 2 15.96 -20.45 2.23
N LYS A 3 16.70 -21.33 1.55
CA LYS A 3 18.11 -21.12 1.17
C LYS A 3 18.40 -19.77 0.50
N TRP A 4 17.51 -19.28 -0.37
CA TRP A 4 17.68 -17.98 -1.02
C TRP A 4 17.43 -16.84 -0.04
N CYS A 5 16.36 -16.91 0.75
CA CYS A 5 16.07 -15.91 1.78
C CYS A 5 17.16 -15.84 2.87
N ASP A 6 17.75 -16.99 3.20
CA ASP A 6 18.86 -17.09 4.14
C ASP A 6 20.14 -16.44 3.56
N SER A 7 20.37 -16.56 2.25
CA SER A 7 21.51 -15.92 1.56
C SER A 7 21.44 -14.40 1.50
N ILE A 8 20.24 -13.82 1.59
CA ILE A 8 20.01 -12.36 1.62
C ILE A 8 19.74 -11.84 3.03
N ALA A 9 20.04 -12.64 4.07
CA ALA A 9 19.81 -12.33 5.49
C ALA A 9 18.36 -11.88 5.84
N GLN A 10 17.37 -12.22 5.01
CA GLN A 10 15.98 -11.81 5.19
C GLN A 10 15.23 -12.85 6.04
N LYS A 11 15.27 -12.66 7.36
CA LYS A 11 14.71 -13.58 8.38
C LYS A 11 13.18 -13.77 8.32
N HIS A 12 12.46 -12.90 7.59
CA HIS A 12 10.99 -12.85 7.58
C HIS A 12 10.36 -13.30 6.25
N CYS A 13 11.13 -14.04 5.45
CA CYS A 13 10.72 -14.55 4.15
C CYS A 13 9.82 -15.79 4.29
N SER A 14 8.58 -15.59 4.74
CA SER A 14 7.53 -16.62 4.73
C SER A 14 6.79 -16.62 3.39
N ILE A 15 6.27 -17.78 2.97
CA ILE A 15 5.43 -17.91 1.76
C ILE A 15 4.25 -16.93 1.81
N HIS A 16 3.63 -16.80 2.98
CA HIS A 16 2.55 -15.86 3.22
C HIS A 16 3.00 -14.40 3.06
N GLY A 17 4.21 -14.06 3.52
CA GLY A 17 4.82 -12.74 3.34
C GLY A 17 5.07 -12.40 1.88
N ILE A 18 5.58 -13.36 1.09
CA ILE A 18 5.79 -13.18 -0.36
C ILE A 18 4.45 -12.90 -1.06
N ARG A 19 3.38 -13.63 -0.70
CA ARG A 19 2.04 -13.38 -1.25
C ARG A 19 1.53 -11.97 -0.91
N LYS A 20 1.73 -11.51 0.33
CA LYS A 20 1.39 -10.13 0.74
C LYS A 20 2.15 -9.08 -0.06
N ALA A 21 3.45 -9.31 -0.27
CA ALA A 21 4.30 -8.41 -1.06
C ALA A 21 3.80 -8.35 -2.51
N GLY A 22 3.56 -9.49 -3.15
CA GLY A 22 3.04 -9.55 -4.51
C GLY A 22 1.69 -8.84 -4.67
N ALA A 23 0.75 -9.04 -3.73
CA ALA A 23 -0.54 -8.36 -3.75
C ALA A 23 -0.41 -6.84 -3.57
N THR A 24 0.49 -6.40 -2.68
CA THR A 24 0.76 -4.97 -2.47
C THR A 24 1.37 -4.34 -3.72
N THR A 25 2.34 -5.01 -4.34
CA THR A 25 2.96 -4.53 -5.59
C THR A 25 1.95 -4.45 -6.72
N ALA A 26 1.11 -5.47 -6.91
CA ALA A 26 0.05 -5.44 -7.91
C ALA A 26 -0.94 -4.28 -7.67
N ALA A 27 -1.34 -4.05 -6.41
CA ALA A 27 -2.22 -2.93 -6.05
C ALA A 27 -1.57 -1.55 -6.30
N VAL A 28 -0.27 -1.40 -6.03
CA VAL A 28 0.49 -0.16 -6.33
C VAL A 28 0.57 0.07 -7.85
N ASN A 29 0.69 -1.00 -8.64
CA ASN A 29 0.67 -0.95 -10.10
C ASN A 29 -0.74 -0.79 -10.70
N ALA A 30 -1.71 -0.32 -9.89
CA ALA A 30 -3.07 -0.02 -10.28
C ALA A 30 -3.91 -1.23 -10.74
N ALA A 31 -3.58 -2.45 -10.30
CA ALA A 31 -4.50 -3.58 -10.45
C ALA A 31 -5.82 -3.32 -9.73
N SER A 32 -6.93 -3.63 -10.40
CA SER A 32 -8.27 -3.56 -9.86
C SER A 32 -8.55 -4.70 -8.87
N GLU A 33 -9.61 -4.55 -8.08
CA GLU A 33 -10.02 -5.52 -7.07
C GLU A 33 -10.29 -6.90 -7.68
N ARG A 34 -10.94 -6.92 -8.84
CA ARG A 34 -11.28 -8.15 -9.57
C ARG A 34 -10.04 -8.83 -10.14
N GLU A 35 -9.06 -8.07 -10.62
CA GLU A 35 -7.78 -8.61 -11.11
C GLU A 35 -6.96 -9.19 -9.97
N LEU A 36 -6.93 -8.52 -8.81
CA LEU A 36 -6.31 -9.07 -7.61
C LEU A 36 -7.02 -10.34 -7.14
N MET A 37 -8.35 -10.37 -7.16
CA MET A 37 -9.12 -11.57 -6.83
C MET A 37 -8.78 -12.74 -7.76
N ALA A 38 -8.75 -12.51 -9.08
CA ALA A 38 -8.40 -13.55 -10.05
C ALA A 38 -6.95 -14.05 -9.89
N THR A 39 -6.01 -13.12 -9.67
CA THR A 39 -4.58 -13.45 -9.57
C THR A 39 -4.25 -14.22 -8.29
N PHE A 40 -4.89 -13.86 -7.18
CA PHE A 40 -4.58 -14.43 -5.87
C PHE A 40 -5.59 -15.47 -5.39
N GLY A 41 -6.64 -15.76 -6.18
CA GLY A 41 -7.69 -16.73 -5.85
C GLY A 41 -8.52 -16.30 -4.64
N TRP A 42 -8.86 -15.01 -4.54
CA TRP A 42 -9.74 -14.52 -3.48
C TRP A 42 -11.20 -14.50 -3.93
N GLU A 43 -12.07 -15.08 -3.11
CA GLU A 43 -13.51 -15.05 -3.33
C GLU A 43 -14.14 -13.75 -2.83
N SER A 44 -13.57 -13.17 -1.77
CA SER A 44 -14.13 -11.97 -1.16
C SER A 44 -13.43 -10.70 -1.66
N PRO A 45 -14.19 -9.70 -2.14
CA PRO A 45 -13.63 -8.38 -2.49
C PRO A 45 -12.94 -7.73 -1.29
N LYS A 46 -13.48 -7.90 -0.08
CA LYS A 46 -12.89 -7.38 1.17
C LYS A 46 -11.43 -7.78 1.36
N GLN A 47 -11.00 -8.96 0.88
CA GLN A 47 -9.62 -9.41 0.99
C GLN A 47 -8.69 -8.63 0.05
N ALA A 48 -9.14 -8.34 -1.17
CA ALA A 48 -8.39 -7.53 -2.14
C ALA A 48 -8.35 -6.05 -1.73
N ALA A 49 -9.45 -5.54 -1.19
CA ALA A 49 -9.57 -4.15 -0.72
C ALA A 49 -8.51 -3.78 0.33
N ILE A 50 -8.07 -4.72 1.17
CA ILE A 50 -7.01 -4.50 2.18
C ILE A 50 -5.72 -4.01 1.52
N TYR A 51 -5.33 -4.59 0.38
CA TYR A 51 -4.09 -4.23 -0.31
C TYR A 51 -4.25 -2.98 -1.17
N MET A 52 -5.47 -2.69 -1.63
CA MET A 52 -5.75 -1.53 -2.49
C MET A 52 -5.95 -0.22 -1.74
N LYS A 53 -6.42 -0.25 -0.48
CA LYS A 53 -6.85 0.97 0.23
C LYS A 53 -5.79 2.08 0.19
N THR A 54 -4.59 1.79 0.68
CA THR A 54 -3.50 2.76 0.74
C THR A 54 -2.94 3.08 -0.65
N ALA A 55 -2.83 2.08 -1.54
CA ALA A 55 -2.33 2.26 -2.91
C ALA A 55 -3.23 3.19 -3.73
N ASN A 56 -4.54 2.95 -3.69
CA ASN A 56 -5.51 3.74 -4.41
C ASN A 56 -5.62 5.16 -3.83
N TRP A 57 -5.57 5.31 -2.50
CA TRP A 57 -5.52 6.63 -1.86
C TRP A 57 -4.34 7.48 -2.35
N ARG A 58 -3.12 6.93 -2.33
CA ARG A 58 -1.94 7.66 -2.84
C ARG A 58 -2.10 8.08 -4.30
N ARG A 59 -2.75 7.24 -5.11
CA ARG A 59 -3.00 7.51 -6.52
C ARG A 59 -4.06 8.60 -6.73
N VAL A 60 -5.19 8.57 -6.03
CA VAL A 60 -6.33 9.46 -6.31
C VAL A 60 -6.21 10.82 -5.62
N THR A 61 -5.47 10.92 -4.50
CA THR A 61 -5.34 12.17 -3.73
C THR A 61 -4.83 13.35 -4.57
N PRO A 62 -3.75 13.24 -5.37
CA PRO A 62 -3.28 14.34 -6.22
C PRO A 62 -4.34 14.86 -7.20
N PHE A 63 -5.14 13.97 -7.79
CA PHE A 63 -6.22 14.36 -8.69
C PHE A 63 -7.38 15.01 -7.96
N GLY A 64 -7.69 14.54 -6.74
CA GLY A 64 -8.71 15.13 -5.88
C GLY A 64 -8.36 16.57 -5.49
N VAL A 65 -7.13 16.80 -5.04
CA VAL A 65 -6.67 18.16 -4.67
C VAL A 65 -6.63 19.09 -5.88
N ALA A 66 -6.21 18.60 -7.05
CA ALA A 66 -6.19 19.39 -8.28
C ALA A 66 -7.60 19.85 -8.70
N LYS A 67 -8.61 18.98 -8.59
CA LYS A 67 -10.01 19.34 -8.89
C LYS A 67 -10.56 20.39 -7.92
N ILE A 68 -10.23 20.28 -6.63
CA ILE A 68 -10.62 21.29 -5.63
C ILE A 68 -9.93 22.63 -5.92
N ALA A 69 -8.65 22.62 -6.31
CA ALA A 69 -7.89 23.81 -6.64
C ALA A 69 -8.42 24.51 -7.91
N LEU A 70 -8.74 23.76 -8.96
CA LEU A 70 -9.23 24.29 -10.24
C LEU A 70 -10.63 24.92 -10.11
N SER A 71 -11.46 24.39 -9.21
CA SER A 71 -12.79 24.93 -8.92
C SER A 71 -12.76 26.29 -8.21
N LYS A 72 -11.64 26.66 -7.58
CA LYS A 72 -11.47 27.98 -6.97
C LYS A 72 -10.77 28.89 -7.98
N GLY A 73 -11.48 29.85 -8.55
CA GLY A 73 -10.89 31.00 -9.25
C GLY A 73 -10.07 31.93 -8.32
N GLY A 74 -9.30 31.37 -7.40
CA GLY A 74 -8.55 32.07 -6.37
C GLY A 74 -7.09 32.18 -6.76
N LYS A 75 -6.59 33.42 -6.81
CA LYS A 75 -5.18 33.75 -7.06
C LYS A 75 -4.25 32.87 -6.21
N ALA A 76 -3.28 32.23 -6.87
CA ALA A 76 -2.28 31.38 -6.23
C ALA A 76 -1.49 32.17 -5.18
N ASN A 77 -1.62 31.80 -3.91
CA ASN A 77 -0.72 32.29 -2.86
C ASN A 77 0.51 31.37 -2.82
N LYS A 78 1.71 31.95 -2.97
CA LYS A 78 3.01 31.25 -3.18
C LYS A 78 3.55 30.49 -1.96
N ILE A 79 2.69 29.99 -1.08
CA ILE A 79 3.10 29.49 0.24
C ILE A 79 3.14 27.95 0.31
N VAL A 80 2.58 27.24 -0.67
CA VAL A 80 2.55 25.77 -0.62
C VAL A 80 3.48 25.20 -1.68
N PRO A 81 4.71 24.79 -1.34
CA PRO A 81 5.52 24.02 -2.26
C PRO A 81 4.77 22.71 -2.55
N ALA A 82 4.63 22.39 -3.85
CA ALA A 82 4.14 21.10 -4.29
C ALA A 82 5.08 20.04 -3.69
N SER A 83 4.56 19.27 -2.74
CA SER A 83 5.34 18.42 -1.85
C SER A 83 6.18 17.41 -2.62
N GLU A 84 7.50 17.60 -2.58
CA GLU A 84 8.47 16.53 -2.80
C GLU A 84 8.29 15.49 -1.68
N GLY A 85 8.18 14.22 -2.08
CA GLY A 85 8.38 13.02 -1.25
C GLY A 85 7.64 12.95 0.09
N VAL A 86 6.39 12.49 0.10
CA VAL A 86 5.80 11.98 1.35
C VAL A 86 6.42 10.63 1.67
N GLU A 87 7.45 10.63 2.53
CA GLU A 87 7.94 9.43 3.19
C GLU A 87 6.80 8.85 4.03
N THR A 88 6.30 7.69 3.59
CA THR A 88 5.18 7.05 4.26
C THR A 88 5.66 6.32 5.50
N GLN A 89 5.33 6.89 6.65
CA GLN A 89 5.33 6.23 7.96
C GLN A 89 4.74 4.81 7.79
N ARG A 90 5.57 3.79 8.04
CA ARG A 90 5.13 2.39 8.11
C ARG A 90 4.42 2.23 9.44
N ASP A 91 3.16 1.80 9.41
CA ASP A 91 2.42 1.44 10.62
C ASP A 91 3.14 0.28 11.33
N ASN A 92 3.88 0.59 12.40
CA ASN A 92 4.52 -0.39 13.28
C ASN A 92 3.45 -1.13 14.12
N LYS A 93 2.69 -2.04 13.49
CA LYS A 93 1.68 -2.88 14.17
C LYS A 93 2.14 -4.32 14.40
N ALA A 94 3.45 -4.57 14.41
CA ALA A 94 4.00 -5.93 14.55
C ALA A 94 4.60 -6.23 15.93
N GLU A 95 4.83 -5.25 16.81
CA GLU A 95 5.62 -5.51 18.03
C GLU A 95 4.85 -5.96 19.26
N ASN A 96 3.51 -5.89 19.31
CA ASN A 96 2.78 -6.15 20.57
C ASN A 96 1.97 -7.45 20.64
N ARG A 97 2.47 -8.57 20.09
CA ARG A 97 1.81 -9.90 20.20
C ARG A 97 2.69 -10.98 20.83
N LYS A 98 3.53 -10.59 21.80
CA LYS A 98 4.39 -11.50 22.56
C LYS A 98 4.20 -11.39 24.08
N GLU A 99 2.97 -11.19 24.55
CA GLU A 99 2.64 -11.43 25.96
C GLU A 99 1.21 -11.99 26.06
N ILE A 100 1.06 -13.27 25.74
CA ILE A 100 0.02 -14.15 26.31
C ILE A 100 0.39 -15.60 25.96
N GLY A 101 0.74 -16.38 26.98
CA GLY A 101 0.75 -17.84 26.93
C GLY A 101 2.13 -18.48 26.87
N ALA A 102 2.77 -18.57 28.04
CA ALA A 102 3.55 -19.73 28.47
C ALA A 102 3.12 -20.04 29.91
#